data_AF-A0A961P887-F1
#
_entry.id   AF-A0A961P887-F1
#
_cell.length_a   1.000
_cell.length_b   1.000
_cell.length_c   1.000
_cell.angle_alpha   90.00
_cell.angle_beta   90.00
_cell.angle_gamma   90.00
#
_symmetry.space_group_name_H-M   'P 1'
#
loop_
_entity.id
_entity.type
_entity.pdbx_description
1 polymer ?
#
loop_
_entity_poly.entity_id
_entity_poly.type
_entity_poly.pdbx_seq_one_letter_code
_entity_poly.pdbx_strand_id
1 'polypeptide(L)'
;MLICILGNSHAAALKHGWDRIGAGFPDVDAHFFTMLGQNLGRLELTDGRLALPKGGGSFRTFPKDIGDSIDIAAYDGFILHGLGLRVRPPKEGPWSQAVRACAAADAVRDTAMWKLVSDIRSVSAAPVRVGHTPLLAADAVHDRGASDALREYLSVISAIIAEAPATLVPQPDETIVNGVWTDPQFNTDVTPIGRDPDEKDGQGQRHSDNSHMNPAFGALMLERFLRSF
;
A
#
# COMPACT_ATOMS: atom_id res chain seq x y z
N MET A 1 -2.76 -20.52 1.72
CA MET A 1 -3.53 -19.29 1.48
C MET A 1 -2.82 -18.47 0.43
N LEU A 2 -3.43 -18.20 -0.70
CA LEU A 2 -2.84 -17.42 -1.78
C LEU A 2 -3.35 -15.97 -1.74
N ILE A 3 -2.44 -15.02 -1.50
CA ILE A 3 -2.75 -13.59 -1.38
C ILE A 3 -2.27 -12.82 -2.61
N CYS A 4 -3.14 -11.98 -3.18
CA CYS A 4 -2.79 -11.03 -4.22
C CYS A 4 -2.40 -9.68 -3.60
N ILE A 5 -1.20 -9.20 -3.89
CA ILE A 5 -0.68 -7.92 -3.40
C ILE A 5 -0.54 -6.96 -4.57
N LEU A 6 -1.36 -5.91 -4.56
CA LEU A 6 -1.45 -4.88 -5.57
C LEU A 6 -0.84 -3.58 -5.06
N GLY A 7 0.10 -3.00 -5.81
CA GLY A 7 0.61 -1.70 -5.43
C GLY A 7 1.57 -1.08 -6.43
N ASN A 8 2.02 0.13 -6.14
CA ASN A 8 2.93 0.85 -7.02
C ASN A 8 4.40 0.69 -6.56
N SER A 9 5.23 1.71 -6.77
CA SER A 9 6.62 1.70 -6.28
C SER A 9 6.71 1.46 -4.76
N HIS A 10 5.72 1.86 -3.97
CA HIS A 10 5.72 1.59 -2.52
C HIS A 10 5.52 0.10 -2.19
N ALA A 11 4.90 -0.70 -3.07
CA ALA A 11 4.83 -2.15 -2.89
C ALA A 11 6.18 -2.85 -3.05
N ALA A 12 7.21 -2.16 -3.57
CA ALA A 12 8.59 -2.66 -3.54
C ALA A 12 9.06 -2.95 -2.12
N ALA A 13 8.75 -2.06 -1.17
CA ALA A 13 9.06 -2.24 0.24
C ALA A 13 8.44 -3.54 0.76
N LEU A 14 7.15 -3.76 0.47
CA LEU A 14 6.46 -4.99 0.85
C LEU A 14 7.12 -6.22 0.21
N LYS A 15 7.37 -6.22 -1.10
CA LYS A 15 8.02 -7.36 -1.78
C LYS A 15 9.34 -7.72 -1.13
N HIS A 16 10.21 -6.74 -0.91
CA HIS A 16 11.52 -6.99 -0.30
C HIS A 16 11.40 -7.34 1.20
N GLY A 17 10.36 -6.86 1.88
CA GLY A 17 9.99 -7.33 3.21
C GLY A 17 9.56 -8.79 3.21
N TRP A 18 8.77 -9.23 2.22
CA TRP A 18 8.34 -10.61 2.05
C TRP A 18 9.51 -11.55 1.84
N ASP A 19 10.51 -11.16 1.03
CA ASP A 19 11.74 -11.94 0.87
C ASP A 19 12.45 -12.21 2.21
N ARG A 20 12.24 -11.37 3.23
CA ARG A 20 12.83 -11.51 4.57
C ARG A 20 11.98 -12.33 5.52
N ILE A 21 10.66 -12.13 5.52
CA ILE A 21 9.76 -12.73 6.53
C ILE A 21 8.94 -13.91 6.01
N GLY A 22 8.85 -14.12 4.71
CA GLY A 22 7.94 -15.09 4.09
C GLY A 22 8.16 -16.52 4.56
N ALA A 23 9.40 -16.91 4.87
CA ALA A 23 9.70 -18.22 5.46
C ALA A 23 9.04 -18.45 6.84
N GLY A 24 8.67 -17.38 7.55
CA GLY A 24 7.90 -17.44 8.80
C GLY A 24 6.39 -17.64 8.60
N PHE A 25 5.91 -17.61 7.36
CA PHE A 25 4.50 -17.79 6.98
C PHE A 25 4.37 -18.92 5.94
N PRO A 26 4.70 -20.18 6.30
CA PRO A 26 4.80 -21.28 5.33
C PRO A 26 3.47 -21.65 4.64
N ASP A 27 2.34 -21.29 5.24
CA ASP A 27 1.00 -21.53 4.69
C ASP A 27 0.47 -20.37 3.84
N VAL A 28 1.30 -19.35 3.59
CA VAL A 28 0.93 -18.16 2.80
C VAL A 28 1.83 -18.03 1.58
N ASP A 29 1.19 -18.04 0.42
CA ASP A 29 1.81 -17.66 -0.84
C ASP A 29 1.38 -16.23 -1.19
N ALA A 30 2.32 -15.42 -1.69
CA ALA A 30 2.06 -14.03 -2.03
C ALA A 30 2.43 -13.76 -3.50
N HIS A 31 1.46 -13.30 -4.27
CA HIS A 31 1.66 -12.82 -5.64
C HIS A 31 1.64 -11.30 -5.66
N PHE A 32 2.74 -10.69 -6.07
CA PHE A 32 2.84 -9.24 -6.21
C PHE A 32 2.55 -8.82 -7.64
N PHE A 33 1.64 -7.88 -7.82
CA PHE A 33 1.35 -7.22 -9.09
C PHE A 33 1.58 -5.72 -8.91
N THR A 34 2.56 -5.19 -9.63
CA THR A 34 2.97 -3.80 -9.45
C THR A 34 3.10 -3.03 -10.76
N MET A 35 2.81 -1.73 -10.70
CA MET A 35 3.01 -0.80 -11.80
C MET A 35 3.49 0.56 -11.27
N LEU A 36 4.19 1.34 -12.10
CA LEU A 36 4.64 2.66 -11.70
C LEU A 36 3.45 3.62 -11.48
N GLY A 37 3.60 4.53 -10.51
CA GLY A 37 2.64 5.61 -10.26
C GLY A 37 1.26 5.12 -9.84
N GLN A 38 0.21 5.58 -10.52
CA GLN A 38 -1.19 5.18 -10.29
C GLN A 38 -1.73 4.29 -11.42
N ASN A 39 -0.84 3.69 -12.22
CA ASN A 39 -1.26 2.95 -13.43
C ASN A 39 -2.10 1.70 -13.14
N LEU A 40 -2.02 1.13 -11.94
CA LEU A 40 -2.95 0.06 -11.52
C LEU A 40 -4.42 0.51 -11.50
N GLY A 41 -4.70 1.81 -11.37
CA GLY A 41 -6.06 2.36 -11.51
C GLY A 41 -6.62 2.25 -12.94
N ARG A 42 -5.79 1.89 -13.93
CA ARG A 42 -6.20 1.67 -15.33
C ARG A 42 -6.63 0.24 -15.62
N LEU A 43 -6.54 -0.67 -14.65
CA LEU A 43 -7.04 -2.03 -14.83
C LEU A 43 -8.54 -2.01 -15.06
N GLU A 44 -8.98 -2.83 -15.99
CA GLU A 44 -10.39 -3.06 -16.28
C GLU A 44 -10.78 -4.44 -15.77
N LEU A 45 -11.93 -4.52 -15.11
CA LEU A 45 -12.54 -5.76 -14.70
C LEU A 45 -13.36 -6.30 -15.87
N THR A 46 -13.04 -7.50 -16.34
CA THR A 46 -13.80 -8.21 -17.38
C THR A 46 -13.81 -9.70 -17.04
N ASP A 47 -15.00 -10.30 -16.98
CA ASP A 47 -15.19 -11.73 -16.69
C ASP A 47 -14.45 -12.22 -15.43
N GLY A 48 -14.50 -11.42 -14.35
CA GLY A 48 -13.84 -11.75 -13.07
C GLY A 48 -12.32 -11.58 -13.06
N ARG A 49 -11.73 -11.02 -14.13
CA ARG A 49 -10.29 -10.77 -14.25
C ARG A 49 -9.99 -9.28 -14.31
N LEU A 50 -8.94 -8.85 -13.60
CA LEU A 50 -8.37 -7.53 -13.77
C LEU A 50 -7.22 -7.59 -14.77
N ALA A 51 -7.29 -6.81 -15.83
CA ALA A 51 -6.23 -6.73 -16.84
C ALA A 51 -6.06 -5.29 -17.35
N LEU A 52 -4.91 -5.01 -17.95
CA LEU A 52 -4.74 -3.75 -18.67
C LEU A 52 -5.53 -3.81 -19.99
N PRO A 53 -6.09 -2.67 -20.44
CA PRO A 53 -6.60 -2.55 -21.81
C PRO A 53 -5.51 -2.93 -22.81
N LYS A 54 -5.90 -3.41 -24.00
CA LYS A 54 -4.93 -3.77 -25.05
C LYS A 54 -3.95 -2.61 -25.30
N GLY A 55 -2.65 -2.90 -25.19
CA GLY A 55 -1.57 -1.90 -25.35
C GLY A 55 -1.28 -1.04 -24.11
N GLY A 56 -1.87 -1.35 -22.95
CA GLY A 56 -1.80 -0.56 -21.71
C GLY A 56 -0.52 -0.68 -20.87
N GLY A 57 0.49 -1.44 -21.33
CA GLY A 57 1.72 -1.75 -20.60
C GLY A 57 1.70 -3.17 -20.01
N SER A 58 2.60 -3.45 -19.06
CA SER A 58 2.66 -4.74 -18.36
C SER A 58 2.86 -4.54 -16.86
N PHE A 59 2.43 -5.53 -16.09
CA PHE A 59 2.79 -5.64 -14.69
C PHE A 59 4.28 -5.92 -14.52
N ARG A 60 4.82 -5.54 -13.36
CA ARG A 60 5.93 -6.27 -12.75
C ARG A 60 5.34 -7.24 -11.76
N THR A 61 5.57 -8.52 -12.01
CA THR A 61 5.01 -9.62 -11.22
C THR A 61 6.07 -10.36 -10.42
N PHE A 62 5.68 -10.83 -9.24
CA PHE A 62 6.48 -11.74 -8.43
C PHE A 62 5.56 -12.82 -7.87
N PRO A 63 5.71 -14.10 -8.26
CA PRO A 63 6.71 -14.61 -9.21
C PRO A 63 6.50 -14.11 -10.66
N LYS A 64 7.54 -14.18 -11.50
CA LYS A 64 7.59 -13.50 -12.82
C LYS A 64 6.63 -14.09 -13.85
N ASP A 65 6.12 -15.29 -13.64
CA ASP A 65 5.41 -16.14 -14.58
C ASP A 65 3.89 -16.21 -14.35
N ILE A 66 3.35 -15.45 -13.40
CA ILE A 66 1.90 -15.43 -13.08
C ILE A 66 1.04 -14.69 -14.13
N GLY A 67 1.65 -14.18 -15.19
CA GLY A 67 0.96 -13.59 -16.34
C GLY A 67 0.63 -12.10 -16.22
N ASP A 68 -0.20 -11.62 -17.15
CA ASP A 68 -0.57 -10.21 -17.34
C ASP A 68 -2.06 -9.94 -17.08
N SER A 69 -2.72 -10.84 -16.34
CA SER A 69 -4.08 -10.66 -15.84
C SER A 69 -4.21 -11.30 -14.46
N ILE A 70 -5.09 -10.75 -13.64
CA ILE A 70 -5.33 -11.20 -12.28
C ILE A 70 -6.71 -11.85 -12.27
N ASP A 71 -6.75 -13.17 -12.13
CA ASP A 71 -7.99 -13.91 -11.88
C ASP A 71 -8.41 -13.70 -10.42
N ILE A 72 -9.48 -12.96 -10.16
CA ILE A 72 -9.87 -12.60 -8.79
C ILE A 72 -10.26 -13.85 -7.99
N ALA A 73 -10.87 -14.85 -8.64
CA ALA A 73 -11.33 -16.06 -7.97
C ALA A 73 -10.18 -16.98 -7.52
N ALA A 74 -8.96 -16.77 -8.03
CA ALA A 74 -7.79 -17.56 -7.68
C ALA A 74 -7.18 -17.21 -6.32
N TYR A 75 -7.60 -16.10 -5.69
CA TYR A 75 -6.98 -15.59 -4.46
C TYR A 75 -7.92 -15.69 -3.26
N ASP A 76 -7.34 -16.12 -2.14
CA ASP A 76 -8.03 -16.19 -0.85
C ASP A 76 -8.17 -14.80 -0.20
N GLY A 77 -7.37 -13.83 -0.64
CA GLY A 77 -7.37 -12.48 -0.09
C GLY A 77 -6.51 -11.49 -0.88
N PHE A 78 -6.72 -10.20 -0.59
CA PHE A 78 -6.09 -9.10 -1.31
C PHE A 78 -5.45 -8.08 -0.36
N ILE A 79 -4.27 -7.58 -0.73
CA ILE A 79 -3.61 -6.44 -0.08
C ILE A 79 -3.40 -5.35 -1.13
N LEU A 80 -3.88 -4.14 -0.87
CA LEU A 80 -3.65 -2.97 -1.73
C LEU A 80 -2.79 -1.95 -0.99
N HIS A 81 -1.66 -1.52 -1.56
CA HIS A 81 -0.72 -0.61 -0.88
C HIS A 81 -0.11 0.45 -1.80
N GLY A 82 -0.04 1.70 -1.30
CA GLY A 82 0.59 2.82 -2.03
C GLY A 82 -0.26 3.44 -3.14
N LEU A 83 -1.51 3.00 -3.32
CA LEU A 83 -2.36 3.32 -4.47
C LEU A 83 -3.17 4.62 -4.31
N GLY A 84 -2.48 5.69 -3.89
CA GLY A 84 -3.01 7.06 -3.89
C GLY A 84 -3.71 7.47 -2.60
N LEU A 85 -4.07 6.53 -1.72
CA LEU A 85 -4.63 6.84 -0.41
C LEU A 85 -3.57 7.56 0.45
N ARG A 86 -3.80 8.84 0.76
CA ARG A 86 -2.92 9.66 1.62
C ARG A 86 -3.65 10.00 2.90
N VAL A 87 -2.99 9.84 4.04
CA VAL A 87 -3.62 9.94 5.38
C VAL A 87 -3.09 11.09 6.21
N ARG A 88 -2.62 12.17 5.58
CA ARG A 88 -2.16 13.35 6.31
C ARG A 88 -3.38 14.14 6.81
N PRO A 89 -3.53 14.37 8.13
CA PRO A 89 -4.64 15.16 8.64
C PRO A 89 -4.66 16.55 8.00
N PRO A 90 -5.85 17.06 7.62
CA PRO A 90 -5.95 18.43 7.13
C PRO A 90 -5.49 19.41 8.21
N LYS A 91 -4.94 20.55 7.80
CA LYS A 91 -4.66 21.64 8.75
C LYS A 91 -5.95 22.07 9.42
N GLU A 92 -5.87 22.39 10.71
CA GLU A 92 -6.99 22.99 11.44
C GLU A 92 -7.44 24.27 10.73
N GLY A 93 -8.76 24.47 10.69
CA GLY A 93 -9.37 25.59 9.99
C GLY A 93 -10.87 25.67 10.29
N PRO A 94 -11.55 26.77 9.88
CA PRO A 94 -12.93 27.06 10.24
C PRO A 94 -13.97 26.22 9.47
N TRP A 95 -13.58 25.04 9.00
CA TRP A 95 -14.44 24.15 8.24
C TRP A 95 -15.47 23.48 9.16
N SER A 96 -16.69 23.28 8.67
CA SER A 96 -17.67 22.46 9.38
C SER A 96 -17.25 20.99 9.38
N GLN A 97 -17.79 20.20 10.31
CA GLN A 97 -17.59 18.75 10.33
C GLN A 97 -18.07 18.09 9.02
N ALA A 98 -19.18 18.58 8.44
CA ALA A 98 -19.70 18.08 7.17
C ALA A 98 -18.73 18.30 6.00
N VAL A 99 -18.10 19.48 5.91
CA VAL A 99 -17.10 19.77 4.86
C VAL A 99 -15.89 18.84 5.02
N ARG A 100 -15.40 18.64 6.26
CA ARG A 100 -14.27 17.72 6.51
C ARG A 100 -14.60 16.28 6.13
N ALA A 101 -15.80 15.80 6.46
CA ALA A 101 -16.24 14.45 6.12
C ALA A 101 -16.36 14.26 4.60
N CYS A 102 -16.96 15.23 3.89
CA CYS A 102 -17.04 15.22 2.44
C CYS A 102 -15.66 15.18 1.79
N ALA A 103 -14.75 16.07 2.20
CA ALA A 103 -13.40 16.13 1.66
C ALA A 103 -12.60 14.83 1.93
N ALA A 104 -12.79 14.20 3.10
CA ALA A 104 -12.17 12.91 3.40
C ALA A 104 -12.73 11.80 2.51
N ALA A 105 -14.05 11.78 2.27
CA ALA A 105 -14.68 10.82 1.38
C ALA A 105 -14.17 10.95 -0.06
N ASP A 106 -14.10 12.17 -0.59
CA ASP A 106 -13.56 12.44 -1.94
C ASP A 106 -12.10 12.01 -2.04
N ALA A 107 -11.27 12.36 -1.05
CA ALA A 107 -9.86 11.98 -1.01
C ALA A 107 -9.62 10.46 -0.97
N VAL A 108 -10.58 9.67 -0.49
CA VAL A 108 -10.53 8.20 -0.54
C VAL A 108 -11.09 7.69 -1.86
N ARG A 109 -12.28 8.15 -2.25
CA ARG A 109 -13.06 7.61 -3.39
C ARG A 109 -12.42 7.91 -4.75
N ASP A 110 -11.65 8.98 -4.86
CA ASP A 110 -10.93 9.36 -6.08
C ASP A 110 -9.59 8.63 -6.27
N THR A 111 -9.29 7.62 -5.45
CA THR A 111 -8.03 6.87 -5.51
C THR A 111 -8.10 5.66 -6.43
N ALA A 112 -6.95 5.27 -7.00
CA ALA A 112 -6.80 3.99 -7.71
C ALA A 112 -7.10 2.80 -6.77
N MET A 113 -6.75 2.94 -5.48
CA MET A 113 -7.12 1.99 -4.44
C MET A 113 -8.63 1.75 -4.40
N TRP A 114 -9.44 2.82 -4.29
CA TRP A 114 -10.90 2.69 -4.14
C TRP A 114 -11.55 2.02 -5.34
N LYS A 115 -11.12 2.39 -6.55
CA LYS A 115 -11.56 1.73 -7.78
C LYS A 115 -11.30 0.21 -7.72
N LEU A 116 -10.08 -0.19 -7.39
CA LEU A 116 -9.70 -1.60 -7.35
C LEU A 116 -10.42 -2.38 -6.24
N VAL A 117 -10.59 -1.78 -5.05
CA VAL A 117 -11.42 -2.38 -3.99
C VAL A 117 -12.84 -2.61 -4.50
N SER A 118 -13.44 -1.61 -5.15
CA SER A 118 -14.80 -1.69 -5.69
C SER A 118 -14.92 -2.77 -6.76
N ASP A 119 -13.96 -2.85 -7.69
CA ASP A 119 -13.92 -3.87 -8.74
C ASP A 119 -13.81 -5.27 -8.12
N ILE A 120 -12.85 -5.50 -7.21
CA ILE A 120 -12.67 -6.80 -6.53
C ILE A 120 -13.96 -7.19 -5.78
N ARG A 121 -14.57 -6.26 -5.06
CA ARG A 121 -15.79 -6.49 -4.28
C ARG A 121 -17.02 -6.77 -5.12
N SER A 122 -17.06 -6.26 -6.35
CA SER A 122 -18.18 -6.53 -7.26
C SER A 122 -18.28 -7.99 -7.69
N VAL A 123 -17.19 -8.77 -7.57
CA VAL A 123 -17.12 -10.17 -8.00
C VAL A 123 -16.58 -11.14 -6.94
N SER A 124 -16.12 -10.67 -5.77
CA SER A 124 -15.52 -11.52 -4.75
C SER A 124 -15.82 -11.08 -3.31
N ALA A 125 -16.03 -12.08 -2.46
CA ALA A 125 -16.17 -11.93 -1.02
C ALA A 125 -14.83 -12.09 -0.26
N ALA A 126 -13.75 -12.46 -0.94
CA ALA A 126 -12.43 -12.67 -0.32
C ALA A 126 -11.96 -11.42 0.47
N PRO A 127 -11.36 -11.54 1.66
CA PRO A 127 -10.95 -10.38 2.44
C PRO A 127 -10.02 -9.42 1.68
N VAL A 128 -10.27 -8.11 1.80
CA VAL A 128 -9.46 -7.04 1.20
C VAL A 128 -8.89 -6.18 2.31
N ARG A 129 -7.56 -6.04 2.32
CA ARG A 129 -6.81 -5.19 3.24
C ARG A 129 -6.17 -4.04 2.47
N VAL A 130 -6.25 -2.84 3.02
CA VAL A 130 -5.76 -1.62 2.37
C VAL A 130 -4.76 -0.94 3.28
N GLY A 131 -3.56 -0.67 2.76
CA GLY A 131 -2.62 0.25 3.39
C GLY A 131 -2.56 1.56 2.62
N HIS A 132 -2.45 2.67 3.35
CA HIS A 132 -2.22 3.97 2.75
C HIS A 132 -0.80 4.06 2.15
N THR A 133 -0.59 5.09 1.33
CA THR A 133 0.75 5.52 0.91
C THR A 133 1.56 5.83 2.17
N PRO A 134 2.76 5.25 2.36
CA PRO A 134 3.57 5.52 3.54
C PRO A 134 3.68 7.01 3.82
N LEU A 135 3.70 7.37 5.12
CA LEU A 135 4.02 8.74 5.50
C LEU A 135 5.42 9.09 5.00
N LEU A 136 5.64 10.35 4.66
CA LEU A 136 6.98 10.82 4.29
C LEU A 136 7.95 10.63 5.45
N ALA A 137 9.21 10.35 5.16
CA ALA A 137 10.25 10.29 6.15
C ALA A 137 10.53 11.68 6.75
N ALA A 138 10.75 11.74 8.06
CA ALA A 138 11.21 12.97 8.72
C ALA A 138 12.70 13.21 8.47
N ASP A 139 13.13 14.47 8.46
CA ASP A 139 14.57 14.80 8.40
C ASP A 139 15.30 14.47 9.71
N ALA A 140 14.60 14.60 10.84
CA ALA A 140 15.11 14.30 12.18
C ALA A 140 13.98 13.79 13.08
N VAL A 141 14.32 12.98 14.09
CA VAL A 141 13.39 12.47 15.08
C VAL A 141 13.39 13.40 16.30
N HIS A 142 12.21 13.95 16.63
CA HIS A 142 11.98 14.76 17.83
C HIS A 142 11.08 14.06 18.83
N ASP A 143 10.09 13.30 18.34
CA ASP A 143 9.16 12.53 19.14
C ASP A 143 8.80 11.21 18.44
N ARG A 144 8.42 10.18 19.21
CA ARG A 144 8.05 8.86 18.68
C ARG A 144 6.55 8.62 18.81
N GLY A 145 5.96 8.04 17.76
CA GLY A 145 4.56 7.67 17.70
C GLY A 145 3.71 8.62 16.85
N ALA A 146 2.50 8.13 16.55
CA ALA A 146 1.46 8.88 15.86
C ALA A 146 0.79 9.91 16.78
N SER A 147 0.46 11.08 16.24
CA SER A 147 -0.32 12.10 16.96
C SER A 147 -1.78 11.68 17.05
N ASP A 148 -2.50 12.25 18.03
CA ASP A 148 -3.95 12.03 18.17
C ASP A 148 -4.71 12.45 16.91
N ALA A 149 -4.30 13.57 16.29
CA ALA A 149 -4.87 14.05 15.03
C ALA A 149 -4.72 13.02 13.88
N LEU A 150 -3.60 12.31 13.81
CA LEU A 150 -3.41 11.23 12.84
C LEU A 150 -4.34 10.06 13.13
N ARG A 151 -4.45 9.64 14.39
CA ARG A 151 -5.29 8.52 14.81
C ARG A 151 -6.78 8.80 14.55
N GLU A 152 -7.25 10.01 14.88
CA GLU A 152 -8.61 10.44 14.60
C GLU A 152 -8.88 10.44 13.09
N TYR A 153 -7.96 11.00 12.30
CA TYR A 153 -8.13 11.02 10.84
C TYR A 153 -8.13 9.60 10.23
N LEU A 154 -7.25 8.71 10.70
CA LEU A 154 -7.26 7.30 10.30
C LEU A 154 -8.59 6.62 10.66
N SER A 155 -9.22 6.97 11.79
CA SER A 155 -10.55 6.46 12.15
C SER A 155 -11.63 6.91 11.15
N VAL A 156 -11.58 8.16 10.69
CA VAL A 156 -12.50 8.67 9.65
C VAL A 156 -12.29 7.93 8.33
N ILE A 157 -11.04 7.79 7.91
CA ILE A 157 -10.67 7.08 6.67
C ILE A 157 -11.08 5.60 6.76
N SER A 158 -10.90 4.96 7.91
CA SER A 158 -11.31 3.58 8.14
C SER A 158 -12.82 3.40 8.00
N ALA A 159 -13.61 4.35 8.48
CA ALA A 159 -15.07 4.30 8.35
C ALA A 159 -15.51 4.39 6.87
N ILE A 160 -14.86 5.24 6.07
CA ILE A 160 -15.12 5.34 4.63
C ILE A 160 -14.73 4.06 3.90
N ILE A 161 -13.55 3.49 4.22
CA ILE A 161 -13.08 2.22 3.61
C ILE A 161 -14.03 1.05 3.93
N ALA A 162 -14.63 1.05 5.12
CA ALA A 162 -15.58 0.00 5.52
C ALA A 162 -16.87 0.00 4.68
N GLU A 163 -17.20 1.09 3.96
CA GLU A 163 -18.32 1.12 3.01
C GLU A 163 -18.11 0.18 1.80
N ALA A 164 -16.85 -0.14 1.47
CA ALA A 164 -16.46 -1.04 0.38
C ALA A 164 -15.89 -2.38 0.90
N PRO A 165 -16.63 -3.10 1.77
CA PRO A 165 -16.21 -4.21 2.65
C PRO A 165 -14.71 -4.53 2.73
N ALA A 166 -13.89 -3.53 3.05
CA ALA A 166 -12.45 -3.63 3.13
C ALA A 166 -11.97 -3.12 4.50
N THR A 167 -10.76 -3.48 4.87
CA THR A 167 -10.17 -3.11 6.16
C THR A 167 -8.94 -2.26 5.95
N LEU A 168 -8.92 -1.07 6.54
CA LEU A 168 -7.72 -0.25 6.62
C LEU A 168 -6.73 -0.91 7.60
N VAL A 169 -5.51 -1.15 7.12
CA VAL A 169 -4.36 -1.53 7.94
C VAL A 169 -3.42 -0.32 7.96
N PRO A 170 -3.42 0.47 9.04
CA PRO A 170 -2.58 1.66 9.12
C PRO A 170 -1.11 1.28 9.20
N GLN A 171 -0.25 2.24 8.85
CA GLN A 171 1.19 2.16 9.09
C GLN A 171 1.48 1.84 10.58
N PRO A 172 2.37 0.88 10.90
CA PRO A 172 2.71 0.53 12.27
C PRO A 172 3.20 1.73 13.07
N ASP A 173 2.65 1.92 14.27
CA ASP A 173 2.97 3.04 15.17
C ASP A 173 4.47 3.16 15.44
N GLU A 174 5.18 2.03 15.55
CA GLU A 174 6.62 1.96 15.76
C GLU A 174 7.45 2.55 14.61
N THR A 175 6.84 2.74 13.44
CA THR A 175 7.48 3.40 12.29
C THR A 175 7.21 4.91 12.24
N ILE A 176 6.32 5.42 13.09
CA ILE A 176 5.86 6.81 13.03
C ILE A 176 6.63 7.65 14.05
N VAL A 177 7.07 8.83 13.63
CA VAL A 177 7.73 9.86 14.44
C VAL A 177 7.12 11.23 14.15
N ASN A 178 7.32 12.18 15.07
CA ASN A 178 6.87 13.56 14.94
C ASN A 178 5.38 13.66 14.59
N GLY A 179 4.58 12.71 15.08
CA GLY A 179 3.13 12.61 14.93
C GLY A 179 2.61 12.16 13.55
N VAL A 180 3.25 12.56 12.45
CA VAL A 180 2.74 12.37 11.06
C VAL A 180 3.84 12.06 10.04
N TRP A 181 5.00 11.59 10.48
CA TRP A 181 6.13 11.26 9.63
C TRP A 181 6.63 9.84 9.89
N THR A 182 7.29 9.24 8.92
CA THR A 182 7.99 7.96 9.11
C THR A 182 9.38 8.22 9.68
N ASP A 183 9.84 7.35 10.60
CA ASP A 183 11.21 7.40 11.13
C ASP A 183 12.21 7.24 9.97
N PRO A 184 13.19 8.15 9.78
CA PRO A 184 14.14 8.08 8.66
C PRO A 184 14.96 6.79 8.63
N GLN A 185 15.03 6.01 9.72
CA GLN A 185 15.63 4.66 9.63
C GLN A 185 14.92 3.76 8.58
N PHE A 186 13.65 4.02 8.28
CA PHE A 186 12.85 3.27 7.32
C PHE A 186 12.93 3.79 5.88
N ASN A 187 13.61 4.90 5.60
CA ASN A 187 13.82 5.41 4.23
C ASN A 187 15.28 5.30 3.75
N THR A 188 16.11 4.62 4.52
CA THR A 188 17.49 4.27 4.13
C THR A 188 17.51 2.94 3.38
N ASP A 189 18.41 2.78 2.41
CA ASP A 189 18.56 1.54 1.65
C ASP A 189 17.29 1.11 0.88
N VAL A 190 16.60 2.07 0.28
CA VAL A 190 15.41 1.78 -0.53
C VAL A 190 15.84 1.02 -1.79
N THR A 191 15.20 -0.13 -2.02
CA THR A 191 15.40 -0.92 -3.24
C THR A 191 14.19 -0.76 -4.15
N PRO A 192 14.35 -0.16 -5.35
CA PRO A 192 13.27 -0.05 -6.32
C PRO A 192 12.79 -1.41 -6.84
N ILE A 193 11.52 -1.48 -7.26
CA ILE A 193 10.94 -2.72 -7.75
C ILE A 193 11.65 -3.27 -8.99
N GLY A 194 12.16 -4.49 -8.89
CA GLY A 194 12.85 -5.18 -9.98
C GLY A 194 14.32 -4.78 -10.17
N ARG A 195 14.92 -4.06 -9.22
CA ARG A 195 16.37 -4.03 -9.05
C ARG A 195 16.82 -5.08 -8.04
N ASP A 196 18.06 -5.51 -8.17
CA ASP A 196 18.71 -6.33 -7.16
C ASP A 196 18.99 -5.46 -5.91
N PRO A 197 18.71 -5.90 -4.67
CA PRO A 197 19.08 -5.20 -3.44
C PRO A 197 20.57 -4.83 -3.35
N ASP A 198 21.44 -5.58 -4.03
CA ASP A 198 22.89 -5.33 -4.07
C ASP A 198 23.31 -4.43 -5.25
N GLU A 199 22.38 -4.03 -6.12
CA GLU A 199 22.61 -3.11 -7.24
C GLU A 199 22.77 -1.67 -6.72
N LYS A 200 24.01 -1.18 -6.69
CA LYS A 200 24.33 0.22 -6.38
C LYS A 200 23.94 1.13 -7.54
N ASP A 201 23.58 2.38 -7.25
CA ASP A 201 23.43 3.36 -8.33
C ASP A 201 24.78 3.67 -9.01
N GLY A 202 24.76 4.42 -10.11
CA GLY A 202 25.96 4.80 -10.85
C GLY A 202 26.97 5.64 -10.04
N GLN A 203 26.63 6.04 -8.80
CA GLN A 203 27.49 6.76 -7.86
C GLN A 203 27.88 5.90 -6.65
N GLY A 204 27.52 4.61 -6.64
CA GLY A 204 27.82 3.69 -5.54
C GLY A 204 26.93 3.87 -4.31
N GLN A 205 25.92 4.75 -4.37
CA GLN A 205 25.01 5.02 -3.26
C GLN A 205 23.73 4.19 -3.41
N ARG A 206 23.09 3.91 -2.27
CA ARG A 206 21.74 3.32 -2.25
C ARG A 206 20.73 4.46 -2.35
N HIS A 207 19.69 4.27 -3.16
CA HIS A 207 18.65 5.27 -3.37
C HIS A 207 17.98 5.60 -2.04
N SER A 208 17.97 6.87 -1.64
CA SER A 208 17.20 7.37 -0.51
C SER A 208 16.44 8.61 -0.94
N ASP A 209 15.12 8.50 -1.04
CA ASP A 209 14.24 9.66 -1.04
C ASP A 209 13.34 9.61 0.20
N ASN A 210 12.67 10.71 0.52
CA ASN A 210 11.82 10.78 1.70
C ASN A 210 10.42 10.18 1.49
N SER A 211 10.16 9.54 0.34
CA SER A 211 8.85 9.04 -0.03
C SER A 211 8.78 7.51 -0.10
N HIS A 212 9.89 6.84 -0.40
CA HIS A 212 9.97 5.39 -0.47
C HIS A 212 10.55 4.80 0.81
N MET A 213 10.02 3.63 1.16
CA MET A 213 10.41 2.93 2.37
C MET A 213 11.24 1.69 2.04
N ASN A 214 12.03 1.27 3.00
CA ASN A 214 12.96 0.17 2.87
C ASN A 214 12.30 -1.19 3.20
N PRO A 215 13.02 -2.31 3.01
CA PRO A 215 12.44 -3.62 3.26
C PRO A 215 12.08 -3.89 4.73
N ALA A 216 12.72 -3.21 5.70
CA ALA A 216 12.37 -3.38 7.12
C ALA A 216 10.99 -2.79 7.43
N PHE A 217 10.66 -1.63 6.85
CA PHE A 217 9.31 -1.08 6.87
C PHE A 217 8.31 -2.05 6.23
N GLY A 218 8.66 -2.59 5.06
CA GLY A 218 7.80 -3.50 4.34
C GLY A 218 7.48 -4.78 5.10
N ALA A 219 8.46 -5.32 5.84
CA ALA A 219 8.27 -6.47 6.73
C ALA A 219 7.24 -6.16 7.83
N LEU A 220 7.38 -5.04 8.55
CA LEU A 220 6.44 -4.64 9.60
C LEU A 220 5.02 -4.43 9.05
N MET A 221 4.89 -3.77 7.90
CA MET A 221 3.61 -3.62 7.22
C MET A 221 2.99 -4.97 6.86
N LEU A 222 3.75 -5.88 6.25
CA LEU A 222 3.26 -7.20 5.86
C LEU A 222 2.82 -8.03 7.05
N GLU A 223 3.58 -8.04 8.15
CA GLU A 223 3.15 -8.74 9.37
C GLU A 223 1.79 -8.22 9.86
N ARG A 224 1.57 -6.90 9.83
CA ARG A 224 0.27 -6.33 10.20
C ARG A 224 -0.84 -6.74 9.23
N PHE A 225 -0.57 -6.73 7.93
CA PHE A 225 -1.55 -7.21 6.95
C PHE A 225 -1.91 -8.68 7.20
N LEU A 226 -0.92 -9.55 7.34
CA LEU A 226 -1.12 -10.99 7.49
C LEU A 226 -1.88 -11.35 8.76
N ARG A 227 -1.59 -10.65 9.87
CA ARG A 227 -2.33 -10.81 11.14
C ARG A 227 -3.75 -10.27 11.10
N SER A 228 -4.10 -9.49 10.09
CA SER A 228 -5.43 -8.91 9.94
C SER A 228 -6.37 -9.77 9.08
N PHE A 229 -5.89 -10.84 8.43
CA PHE A 229 -6.75 -11.81 7.73
C PHE A 229 -7.53 -12.65 8.72
#